data_AF-A0A7J4UQE4-F1
#
_entry.id   AF-A0A7J4UQE4-F1
#
_cell.length_a   1.000
_cell.length_b   1.000
_cell.length_c   1.000
_cell.angle_alpha   90.00
_cell.angle_beta   90.00
_cell.angle_gamma   90.00
#
_symmetry.space_group_name_H-M   'P 1'
#
loop_
_entity.id
_entity.type
_entity.pdbx_description
1 polymer ?
#
loop_
_entity_poly.entity_id
_entity_poly.type
_entity_poly.pdbx_seq_one_letter_code
_entity_poly.pdbx_strand_id
1 'polypeptide(L)'
;MKQLIALIKQKKELSSIDDAFVQKELDLYFTKHPKMKDLPFNPKSKNIKLLVKDIRSILRRVYGSFRDTIDPTKRIALLETFLKEQNNENMNALLETHSSTKERIAIYQTLYTKIFNITKPTTILDLGCGINPLSSFYFPQKVKYHTYDLR
;
A
#
# COMPACT_ATOMS: atom_id res chain seq x y z
N MET A 1 16.69 15.35 -9.30
CA MET A 1 15.83 14.18 -9.00
C MET A 1 15.14 14.28 -7.64
N LYS A 2 15.85 14.29 -6.50
CA LYS A 2 15.26 14.37 -5.14
C LYS A 2 14.23 15.51 -4.96
N GLN A 3 14.53 16.72 -5.46
CA GLN A 3 13.61 17.86 -5.39
C GLN A 3 12.29 17.65 -6.14
N LEU A 4 12.32 16.90 -7.26
CA LEU A 4 11.14 16.60 -8.05
C LEU A 4 10.25 15.56 -7.35
N ILE A 5 10.87 14.53 -6.76
CA ILE A 5 10.16 13.54 -5.92
C ILE A 5 9.48 14.23 -4.74
N ALA A 6 10.20 15.11 -4.02
CA ALA A 6 9.63 15.88 -2.92
C ALA A 6 8.44 16.74 -3.38
N LEU A 7 8.55 17.39 -4.54
CA LEU A 7 7.45 18.17 -5.12
C LEU A 7 6.25 17.28 -5.47
N ILE A 8 6.45 16.10 -6.06
CA ILE A 8 5.38 15.13 -6.36
C ILE A 8 4.67 14.69 -5.07
N LYS A 9 5.44 14.29 -4.05
CA LYS A 9 4.99 13.78 -2.75
C LYS A 9 4.48 14.84 -1.77
N GLN A 10 4.54 16.13 -2.12
CA GLN A 10 3.97 17.22 -1.30
C GLN A 10 2.47 17.05 -1.03
N LYS A 11 1.78 16.30 -1.89
CA LYS A 11 0.38 15.94 -1.70
C LYS A 11 0.29 14.88 -0.60
N LYS A 12 -0.45 15.17 0.49
CA LYS A 12 -0.62 14.27 1.66
C LYS A 12 -0.94 12.84 1.25
N GLU A 13 -1.72 12.71 0.19
CA GLU A 13 -2.18 11.41 -0.22
C GLU A 13 -1.01 10.58 -0.84
N LEU A 14 -0.02 11.21 -1.47
CA LEU A 14 1.14 10.55 -2.07
C LEU A 14 2.38 10.53 -1.17
N SER A 15 2.31 11.11 0.04
CA SER A 15 3.50 11.35 0.87
C SER A 15 4.14 10.06 1.40
N SER A 16 3.37 8.99 1.54
CA SER A 16 3.84 7.68 2.04
C SER A 16 4.34 6.73 0.96
N ILE A 17 4.28 7.08 -0.33
CA ILE A 17 4.74 6.20 -1.41
C ILE A 17 6.26 6.11 -1.36
N ASP A 18 6.82 4.91 -1.48
CA ASP A 18 8.27 4.69 -1.55
C ASP A 18 8.97 5.54 -2.65
N ASP A 19 10.11 6.14 -2.30
CA ASP A 19 10.85 7.03 -3.19
C ASP A 19 11.40 6.30 -4.42
N ALA A 20 11.83 5.04 -4.28
CA ALA A 20 12.36 4.26 -5.39
C ALA A 20 11.25 3.90 -6.40
N PHE A 21 10.01 3.71 -5.93
CA PHE A 21 8.88 3.57 -6.83
C PHE A 21 8.58 4.87 -7.59
N VAL A 22 8.55 6.03 -6.90
CA VAL A 22 8.33 7.33 -7.59
C VAL A 22 9.43 7.57 -8.63
N GLN A 23 10.67 7.22 -8.31
CA GLN A 23 11.80 7.26 -9.22
C GLN A 23 11.56 6.39 -10.47
N LYS A 24 11.13 5.14 -10.28
CA LYS A 24 10.84 4.22 -11.37
C LYS A 24 9.77 4.78 -12.33
N GLU A 25 8.69 5.34 -11.80
CA GLU A 25 7.64 5.94 -12.63
C GLU A 25 8.12 7.19 -13.37
N LEU A 26 9.00 7.99 -12.76
CA LEU A 26 9.67 9.10 -13.42
C LEU A 26 10.55 8.63 -14.58
N ASP A 27 11.35 7.59 -14.39
CA ASP A 27 12.21 7.03 -15.43
C ASP A 27 11.41 6.47 -16.61
N LEU A 28 10.30 5.79 -16.32
CA LEU A 28 9.33 5.33 -17.33
C LEU A 28 8.71 6.52 -18.09
N TYR A 29 8.36 7.59 -17.39
CA TYR A 29 7.84 8.81 -18.01
C TYR A 29 8.88 9.48 -18.91
N PHE A 30 10.13 9.60 -18.47
CA PHE A 30 11.21 10.18 -19.27
C PHE A 30 11.57 9.35 -20.50
N THR A 31 11.42 8.02 -20.43
CA THR A 31 11.57 7.15 -21.60
C THR A 31 10.56 7.52 -22.69
N LYS A 32 9.33 7.88 -22.32
CA LYS A 32 8.28 8.32 -23.25
C LYS A 32 8.39 9.80 -23.64
N HIS A 33 9.00 10.60 -22.77
CA HIS A 33 9.13 12.06 -22.91
C HIS A 33 10.59 12.50 -22.71
N PRO A 34 11.51 12.15 -23.62
CA PRO A 34 12.95 12.35 -23.41
C PRO A 34 13.32 13.83 -23.22
N LYS A 35 12.63 14.74 -23.93
CA LYS A 35 12.83 16.20 -23.80
C LYS A 35 12.56 16.76 -22.40
N MET A 36 11.84 16.00 -21.56
CA MET A 36 11.49 16.43 -20.19
C MET A 36 12.57 16.04 -19.17
N LYS A 37 13.49 15.14 -19.52
CA LYS A 37 14.51 14.60 -18.62
C LYS A 37 15.56 15.65 -18.24
N ASP A 38 15.97 16.45 -19.22
CA ASP A 38 17.08 17.41 -19.07
C ASP A 38 16.62 18.83 -18.74
N LEU A 39 15.32 19.01 -18.44
CA LEU A 39 14.80 20.32 -18.08
C LEU A 39 15.36 20.78 -16.73
N PRO A 40 15.79 22.05 -16.62
CA PRO A 40 16.19 22.60 -15.33
C PRO A 40 15.01 22.58 -14.37
N PHE A 41 15.26 22.18 -13.14
CA PHE A 41 14.21 22.12 -12.12
C PHE A 41 13.77 23.53 -11.73
N ASN A 42 12.56 23.91 -12.16
CA ASN A 42 11.86 25.11 -11.71
C ASN A 42 10.39 24.76 -11.41
N PRO A 43 9.97 24.72 -10.14
CA PRO A 43 8.60 24.38 -9.73
C PRO A 43 7.51 25.27 -10.35
N LYS A 44 7.86 26.51 -10.73
CA LYS A 44 6.91 27.47 -11.32
C LYS A 44 6.75 27.28 -12.82
N SER A 45 7.68 26.60 -13.50
CA SER A 45 7.65 26.41 -14.94
C SER A 45 6.46 25.57 -15.40
N LYS A 46 5.94 25.86 -16.59
CA LYS A 46 4.80 25.13 -17.19
C LYS A 46 5.11 23.64 -17.36
N ASN A 47 6.31 23.31 -17.82
CA ASN A 47 6.72 21.93 -18.07
C ASN A 47 6.83 21.11 -16.78
N ILE A 48 7.44 21.65 -15.72
CA ILE A 48 7.51 20.95 -14.42
C ILE A 48 6.12 20.77 -13.81
N LYS A 49 5.23 21.79 -13.92
CA LYS A 49 3.84 21.64 -13.46
C LYS A 49 3.10 20.54 -14.20
N LEU A 50 3.27 20.44 -15.52
CA LEU A 50 2.66 19.39 -16.33
C LEU A 50 3.21 18.01 -15.95
N LEU A 51 4.53 17.86 -15.87
CA LEU A 51 5.20 16.62 -15.42
C LEU A 51 4.65 16.16 -14.07
N VAL A 52 4.63 17.06 -13.08
CA VAL A 52 4.13 16.75 -11.74
C VAL A 52 2.65 16.35 -11.79
N LYS A 53 1.84 17.02 -12.61
CA LYS A 53 0.42 16.67 -12.80
C LYS A 53 0.29 15.24 -13.33
N ASP A 54 1.05 14.90 -14.37
CA ASP A 54 0.98 13.61 -15.05
C ASP A 54 1.45 12.48 -14.13
N ILE A 55 2.62 12.64 -13.49
CA ILE A 55 3.13 11.62 -12.54
C ILE A 55 2.16 11.43 -11.39
N ARG A 56 1.62 12.51 -10.81
CA ARG A 56 0.60 12.37 -9.74
C ARG A 56 -0.66 11.66 -10.25
N SER A 57 -1.04 11.81 -11.52
CA SER A 57 -2.16 11.06 -12.11
C SER A 57 -1.83 9.57 -12.22
N ILE A 58 -0.64 9.23 -12.71
CA ILE A 58 -0.15 7.84 -12.79
C ILE A 58 -0.13 7.21 -11.39
N LEU A 59 0.51 7.88 -10.43
CA LEU A 59 0.57 7.39 -9.05
C LEU A 59 -0.83 7.22 -8.46
N ARG A 60 -1.78 8.16 -8.68
CA ARG A 60 -3.16 7.98 -8.20
C ARG A 60 -3.88 6.82 -8.87
N ARG A 61 -3.60 6.51 -10.13
CA ARG A 61 -4.22 5.36 -10.81
C ARG A 61 -3.67 4.04 -10.28
N VAL A 62 -2.36 3.97 -10.04
CA VAL A 62 -1.70 2.75 -9.58
C VAL A 62 -1.90 2.54 -8.06
N TYR A 63 -1.98 3.63 -7.28
CA TYR A 63 -2.05 3.58 -5.81
C TYR A 63 -3.36 4.06 -5.18
N GLY A 64 -4.05 4.99 -5.83
CA GLY A 64 -5.21 5.66 -5.25
C GLY A 64 -6.43 4.76 -5.10
N SER A 65 -6.52 3.68 -5.89
CA SER A 65 -7.59 2.68 -5.79
C SER A 65 -7.60 1.92 -4.47
N PHE A 66 -6.47 1.86 -3.76
CA PHE A 66 -6.31 1.14 -2.49
C PHE A 66 -6.04 2.09 -1.31
N ARG A 67 -6.48 3.36 -1.41
CA ARG A 67 -6.39 4.26 -0.26
C ARG A 67 -7.51 3.99 0.72
N ASP A 68 -7.05 3.68 1.92
CA ASP A 68 -7.86 3.73 3.12
C ASP A 68 -8.15 5.19 3.43
N THR A 69 -9.42 5.52 3.53
CA THR A 69 -9.90 6.82 4.04
C THR A 69 -9.83 6.90 5.56
N ILE A 70 -9.32 5.86 6.21
CA ILE A 70 -9.34 5.72 7.65
C ILE A 70 -8.13 6.39 8.29
N ASP A 71 -8.43 7.18 9.31
CA ASP A 71 -7.49 7.86 10.18
C ASP A 71 -6.48 6.87 10.80
N PRO A 72 -5.16 7.04 10.55
CA PRO A 72 -4.11 6.21 11.14
C PRO A 72 -4.19 6.12 12.66
N THR A 73 -4.64 7.17 13.33
CA THR A 73 -4.77 7.22 14.80
C THR A 73 -5.79 6.20 15.30
N LYS A 74 -6.88 5.99 14.55
CA LYS A 74 -7.90 4.99 14.89
C LYS A 74 -7.36 3.56 14.77
N ARG A 75 -6.54 3.30 13.73
CA ARG A 75 -5.90 1.99 13.55
C ARG A 75 -4.93 1.67 14.68
N ILE A 76 -4.14 2.66 15.09
CA ILE A 76 -3.20 2.51 16.22
C ILE A 76 -3.97 2.19 17.50
N ALA A 77 -5.05 2.94 17.81
CA ALA A 77 -5.88 2.66 18.97
C ALA A 77 -6.47 1.24 18.95
N LEU A 78 -7.01 0.80 17.81
CA LEU A 78 -7.53 -0.57 17.65
C LEU A 78 -6.43 -1.63 17.86
N LEU A 79 -5.23 -1.39 17.33
CA LEU A 79 -4.08 -2.28 17.52
C LEU A 79 -3.65 -2.33 19.00
N GLU A 80 -3.57 -1.19 19.67
CA GLU A 80 -3.22 -1.12 21.09
C GLU A 80 -4.24 -1.86 21.97
N THR A 81 -5.52 -1.71 21.68
CA THR A 81 -6.59 -2.47 22.36
C THR A 81 -6.45 -3.96 22.09
N PHE A 82 -6.26 -4.36 20.83
CA PHE A 82 -6.03 -5.77 20.49
C PHE A 82 -4.82 -6.37 21.21
N LEU A 83 -3.69 -5.65 21.28
CA LEU A 83 -2.49 -6.12 21.96
C LEU A 83 -2.69 -6.29 23.48
N LYS A 84 -3.60 -5.51 24.07
CA LYS A 84 -3.96 -5.63 25.50
C LYS A 84 -4.95 -6.75 25.77
N GLU A 85 -6.01 -6.84 24.96
CA GLU A 85 -7.16 -7.71 25.22
C GLU A 85 -7.04 -9.09 24.56
N GLN A 86 -6.22 -9.20 23.50
CA GLN A 86 -6.04 -10.40 22.67
C GLN A 86 -7.34 -11.07 22.22
N ASN A 87 -8.39 -10.27 21.96
CA ASN A 87 -9.68 -10.75 21.49
C ASN A 87 -9.81 -10.66 19.96
N ASN A 88 -10.64 -11.55 19.41
CA ASN A 88 -10.77 -11.70 17.95
C ASN A 88 -11.60 -10.57 17.31
N GLU A 89 -12.47 -9.92 18.09
CA GLU A 89 -13.35 -8.85 17.59
C GLU A 89 -12.56 -7.59 17.18
N ASN A 90 -11.52 -7.23 17.94
CA ASN A 90 -10.67 -6.09 17.61
C ASN A 90 -9.81 -6.34 16.37
N MET A 91 -9.42 -7.59 16.10
CA MET A 91 -8.70 -7.97 14.89
C MET A 91 -9.57 -7.75 13.64
N ASN A 92 -10.85 -8.12 13.73
CA ASN A 92 -11.81 -7.90 12.65
C ASN A 92 -12.01 -6.42 12.38
N ALA A 93 -12.23 -5.63 13.43
CA ALA A 93 -12.35 -4.19 13.31
C ALA A 93 -11.12 -3.57 12.63
N LEU A 94 -9.91 -4.04 12.97
CA LEU A 94 -8.67 -3.58 12.35
C LEU A 94 -8.60 -3.97 10.86
N LEU A 95 -8.94 -5.21 10.51
CA LEU A 95 -9.01 -5.68 9.12
C LEU A 95 -10.09 -4.94 8.31
N GLU A 96 -11.21 -4.54 8.89
CA GLU A 96 -12.24 -3.76 8.19
C GLU A 96 -11.80 -2.35 7.83
N THR A 97 -10.70 -1.86 8.42
CA THR A 97 -10.22 -0.52 8.14
C THR A 97 -9.61 -0.38 6.76
N HIS A 98 -9.29 -1.48 6.07
CA HIS A 98 -8.76 -1.47 4.70
C HIS A 98 -9.76 -2.10 3.75
N SER A 99 -10.03 -1.45 2.61
CA SER A 99 -11.11 -1.85 1.70
C SER A 99 -10.98 -3.31 1.26
N SER A 100 -9.79 -3.71 0.80
CA SER A 100 -9.55 -5.08 0.30
C SER A 100 -9.66 -6.17 1.38
N THR A 101 -9.41 -5.86 2.65
CA THR A 101 -9.52 -6.83 3.74
C THR A 101 -10.93 -6.85 4.32
N LYS A 102 -11.64 -5.71 4.30
CA LYS A 102 -13.07 -5.61 4.59
C LYS A 102 -13.90 -6.49 3.64
N GLU A 103 -13.59 -6.47 2.35
CA GLU A 103 -14.27 -7.32 1.35
C GLU A 103 -14.08 -8.82 1.62
N ARG A 104 -12.95 -9.22 2.21
CA ARG A 104 -12.57 -10.61 2.45
C ARG A 104 -12.93 -11.15 3.83
N ILE A 105 -13.28 -10.27 4.78
CA ILE A 105 -13.39 -10.66 6.19
C ILE A 105 -14.37 -11.80 6.43
N ALA A 106 -15.52 -11.77 5.75
CA ALA A 106 -16.57 -12.78 5.87
C ALA A 106 -16.14 -14.17 5.39
N ILE A 107 -15.06 -14.27 4.62
CA ILE A 107 -14.62 -15.52 3.98
C ILE A 107 -13.23 -15.99 4.40
N TYR A 108 -12.46 -15.24 5.22
CA TYR A 108 -11.08 -15.61 5.55
C TYR A 108 -10.91 -17.02 6.09
N GLN A 109 -11.77 -17.42 7.05
CA GLN A 109 -11.71 -18.76 7.65
C GLN A 109 -11.84 -19.84 6.57
N THR A 110 -12.88 -19.73 5.72
CA THR A 110 -13.16 -20.72 4.69
C THR A 110 -12.12 -20.67 3.57
N LEU A 111 -11.64 -19.47 3.22
CA LEU A 111 -10.62 -19.23 2.22
C LEU A 111 -9.30 -19.91 2.59
N TYR A 112 -8.78 -19.64 3.79
CA TYR A 112 -7.50 -20.20 4.22
C TYR A 112 -7.58 -21.70 4.46
N THR A 113 -8.67 -22.22 5.05
CA THR A 113 -8.86 -23.68 5.15
C THR A 113 -8.79 -24.35 3.79
N LYS A 114 -9.51 -23.83 2.78
CA LYS A 114 -9.51 -24.40 1.43
C LYS A 114 -8.13 -24.32 0.78
N ILE A 115 -7.44 -23.19 0.88
CA ILE A 115 -6.10 -23.01 0.30
C ILE A 115 -5.10 -23.95 0.97
N PHE A 116 -5.05 -24.00 2.31
CA PHE A 116 -4.06 -24.77 3.05
C PHE A 116 -4.27 -26.28 2.91
N ASN A 117 -5.51 -26.74 2.74
CA ASN A 117 -5.80 -28.14 2.45
C ASN A 117 -5.16 -28.62 1.13
N ILE A 118 -5.06 -27.73 0.14
CA ILE A 118 -4.46 -28.01 -1.16
C ILE A 118 -2.94 -27.83 -1.11
N THR A 119 -2.46 -26.70 -0.58
CA THR A 119 -1.06 -26.29 -0.71
C THR A 119 -0.16 -26.70 0.45
N LYS A 120 -0.73 -26.96 1.63
CA LYS A 120 -0.03 -27.35 2.87
C LYS A 120 1.26 -26.53 3.12
N PRO A 121 1.16 -25.18 3.16
CA PRO A 121 2.34 -24.34 3.13
C PRO A 121 3.08 -24.37 4.48
N THR A 122 4.40 -24.32 4.41
CA THR A 122 5.27 -24.06 5.57
C THR A 122 5.75 -22.60 5.59
N THR A 123 5.79 -21.96 4.42
CA THR A 123 6.18 -20.56 4.23
C THR A 123 5.24 -19.89 3.22
N ILE A 124 4.87 -18.63 3.47
CA ILE A 124 4.04 -17.79 2.59
C ILE A 124 4.78 -16.48 2.32
N LEU A 125 4.73 -16.01 1.07
CA LEU A 125 5.11 -14.66 0.66
C LEU A 125 3.85 -13.93 0.17
N ASP A 126 3.48 -12.82 0.82
CA ASP A 126 2.36 -11.96 0.43
C ASP A 126 2.90 -10.62 -0.09
N LEU A 127 2.59 -10.32 -1.36
CA LEU A 127 3.05 -9.17 -2.11
C LEU A 127 1.88 -8.22 -2.36
N GLY A 128 2.07 -6.93 -2.09
CA GLY A 128 0.94 -5.99 -2.07
C GLY A 128 -0.01 -6.33 -0.93
N CYS A 129 0.57 -6.72 0.21
CA CYS A 129 -0.16 -7.32 1.32
C CYS A 129 -1.13 -6.35 2.01
N GLY A 130 -0.91 -5.03 1.90
CA GLY A 130 -1.62 -4.02 2.68
C GLY A 130 -1.60 -4.40 4.16
N ILE A 131 -2.79 -4.51 4.78
CA ILE A 131 -2.94 -5.01 6.15
C ILE A 131 -3.40 -6.48 6.22
N ASN A 132 -3.39 -7.21 5.11
CA ASN A 132 -3.69 -8.64 5.07
C ASN A 132 -2.81 -9.51 5.99
N PRO A 133 -1.56 -9.15 6.36
CA PRO A 133 -0.77 -9.94 7.30
C PRO A 133 -1.50 -10.24 8.61
N LEU A 134 -2.35 -9.32 9.07
CA LEU A 134 -3.18 -9.48 10.26
C LEU A 134 -4.20 -10.62 10.15
N SER A 135 -4.62 -10.97 8.94
CA SER A 135 -5.51 -12.11 8.70
C SER A 135 -4.84 -13.47 8.92
N SER A 136 -3.54 -13.51 9.21
CA SER A 136 -2.84 -14.74 9.59
C SER A 136 -3.44 -15.41 10.82
N PHE A 137 -4.20 -14.66 11.63
CA PHE A 137 -5.01 -15.21 12.72
C PHE A 137 -5.97 -16.32 12.26
N TYR A 138 -6.45 -16.26 11.02
CA TYR A 138 -7.34 -17.26 10.43
C TYR A 138 -6.61 -18.45 9.80
N PHE A 139 -5.28 -18.49 9.83
CA PHE A 139 -4.54 -19.63 9.29
C PHE A 139 -4.81 -20.89 10.14
N PRO A 140 -5.13 -22.03 9.51
CA PRO A 140 -5.41 -23.27 10.25
C PRO A 140 -4.16 -23.87 10.91
N GLN A 141 -2.97 -23.37 10.58
CA GLN A 141 -1.69 -23.81 11.14
C GLN A 141 -0.68 -22.67 11.14
N LYS A 142 0.36 -22.78 11.97
CA LYS A 142 1.46 -21.81 12.01
C LYS A 142 2.32 -21.94 10.75
N VAL A 143 2.59 -20.82 10.10
CA VAL A 143 3.41 -20.73 8.89
C VAL A 143 4.39 -19.56 9.01
N LYS A 144 5.55 -19.66 8.36
CA LYS A 144 6.47 -18.53 8.25
C LYS A 144 5.90 -17.54 7.23
N TYR A 145 5.60 -16.32 7.66
CA TYR A 145 4.92 -15.34 6.82
C TYR A 145 5.84 -14.16 6.48
N HIS A 146 6.16 -14.01 5.19
CA HIS A 146 6.89 -12.87 4.64
C HIS A 146 5.94 -11.94 3.90
N THR A 147 6.06 -10.64 4.15
CA THR A 147 5.09 -9.66 3.68
C THR A 147 5.81 -8.45 3.12
N TYR A 148 5.33 -7.92 2.00
CA TYR A 148 5.88 -6.72 1.40
C TYR A 148 4.76 -5.90 0.76
N ASP A 149 4.76 -4.59 1.03
CA ASP A 149 3.89 -3.62 0.38
C ASP A 149 4.73 -2.42 -0.08
N LEU A 150 4.09 -1.52 -0.83
CA LEU A 150 4.69 -0.28 -1.32
C LEU A 150 4.57 0.87 -0.29
N ARG A 151 3.97 0.61 0.89
CA ARG A 151 3.86 1.53 2.04
C ARG A 151 4.71 1.09 3.22
#